data_AF-A0A4R5VYA1-F1
#
_entry.id   AF-A0A4R5VYA1-F1
#
_cell.length_a   1.000
_cell.length_b   1.000
_cell.length_c   1.000
_cell.angle_alpha   90.00
_cell.angle_beta   90.00
_cell.angle_gamma   90.00
#
_symmetry.space_group_name_H-M   'P 1'
#
loop_
_entity.id
_entity.type
_entity.pdbx_description
1 polymer ?
#
loop_
_entity_poly.entity_id
_entity_poly.type
_entity_poly.pdbx_seq_one_letter_code
_entity_poly.pdbx_strand_id
1 'polypeptide(L)' 'MELMKYVEEYKYLKIEMEKSGSIYGLSDPRTIKYSQDLDILINKMMKIRYPGLARRIKRLS' A
#
# COMPACT_ATOMS: atom_id res chain seq x y z
N MET A 1 14.10 12.14 9.37
CA MET A 1 13.14 12.92 8.56
C MET A 1 12.34 12.05 7.60
N GLU A 2 12.92 10.99 7.02
CA GLU A 2 12.21 10.07 6.10
C GLU A 2 11.15 9.19 6.81
N LEU A 3 11.44 8.70 8.02
CA LEU A 3 10.53 7.84 8.79
C LEU A 3 9.20 8.53 9.15
N MET A 4 9.22 9.84 9.45
CA MET A 4 7.98 10.59 9.75
C MET A 4 7.05 10.63 8.54
N LYS A 5 7.59 10.82 7.33
CA LYS A 5 6.79 10.80 6.09
C LYS A 5 6.13 9.43 5.88
N TYR A 6 6.85 8.34 6.10
CA TYR A 6 6.29 6.99 6.01
C TYR A 6 5.16 6.75 7.03
N VAL A 7 5.32 7.23 8.26
CA VAL A 7 4.30 7.09 9.30
C VAL A 7 3.04 7.92 8.97
N GLU A 8 3.21 9.12 8.43
CA GLU A 8 2.10 9.96 7.97
C GLU A 8 1.35 9.31 6.80
N GLU A 9 2.08 8.82 5.80
CA GLU A 9 1.50 8.12 4.64
C GLU A 9 0.79 6.83 5.06
N TYR A 10 1.37 6.06 5.98
CA TYR A 10 0.75 4.87 6.55
C TYR A 10 -0.58 5.20 7.26
N LYS A 11 -0.58 6.22 8.12
CA LYS A 11 -1.79 6.65 8.84
C LYS A 11 -2.88 7.07 7.86
N TYR A 12 -2.51 7.85 6.85
CA TYR A 12 -3.44 8.29 5.81
C TYR A 12 -4.06 7.09 5.08
N LEU A 13 -3.23 6.21 4.52
CA LEU A 13 -3.71 5.05 3.75
C LEU A 13 -4.57 4.11 4.61
N LYS A 14 -4.21 3.90 5.88
CA LYS A 14 -4.98 3.08 6.81
C LYS A 14 -6.37 3.65 7.05
N ILE A 15 -6.45 4.95 7.34
CA ILE A 15 -7.73 5.62 7.60
C ILE A 15 -8.64 5.57 6.37
N GLU A 16 -8.09 5.84 5.19
CA GLU A 16 -8.88 5.83 3.96
C GLU A 16 -9.33 4.41 3.56
N MET A 17 -8.49 3.39 3.78
CA MET A 17 -8.88 1.99 3.62
C MET A 17 -10.02 1.61 4.56
N GLU A 18 -9.93 1.96 5.85
CA GLU A 18 -10.96 1.66 6.85
C GLU A 18 -12.29 2.35 6.52
N LYS A 19 -12.25 3.63 6.12
CA LYS A 19 -13.44 4.35 5.65
C LYS A 19 -14.03 3.70 4.40
N SER A 20 -13.20 3.38 3.41
CA SER A 20 -13.65 2.77 2.16
C SER A 20 -14.28 1.39 2.39
N GLY A 21 -13.65 0.57 3.24
CA GLY A 21 -14.16 -0.73 3.64
C GLY A 21 -15.48 -0.65 4.40
N SER A 22 -15.65 0.38 5.24
CA SER A 22 -16.91 0.61 5.95
C SER A 22 -18.05 1.08 5.05
N ILE A 23 -17.76 1.88 4.01
CA ILE A 23 -18.81 2.47 3.14
C ILE A 23 -19.16 1.54 1.98
N TYR A 24 -18.15 0.94 1.36
CA TYR A 24 -18.29 0.23 0.08
C TYR A 24 -17.99 -1.27 0.18
N GLY A 25 -17.41 -1.73 1.29
CA GLY A 25 -17.00 -3.12 1.48
C GLY A 25 -15.55 -3.39 1.06
N LEU A 26 -15.05 -4.55 1.47
CA LEU A 26 -13.65 -4.94 1.30
C LEU A 26 -13.29 -5.30 -0.15
N SER A 27 -14.27 -5.72 -0.94
CA SER A 27 -14.09 -6.08 -2.35
C SER A 27 -14.24 -4.90 -3.30
N ASP A 28 -14.56 -3.70 -2.78
CA ASP A 28 -14.65 -2.51 -3.62
C ASP A 28 -13.26 -2.15 -4.19
N PRO A 29 -13.16 -1.79 -5.48
CA PRO A 29 -11.88 -1.44 -6.10
C PRO A 29 -11.10 -0.34 -5.38
N ARG A 30 -11.79 0.60 -4.71
CA ARG A 30 -11.15 1.67 -3.94
C ARG A 30 -10.52 1.12 -2.66
N THR A 31 -11.25 0.29 -1.91
CA THR A 31 -10.73 -0.38 -0.72
C THR A 31 -9.53 -1.27 -1.06
N ILE A 32 -9.63 -2.04 -2.16
CA ILE A 32 -8.54 -2.87 -2.66
C ILE A 32 -7.32 -2.01 -3.01
N LYS A 33 -7.52 -0.86 -3.68
CA LYS A 33 -6.42 0.03 -4.03
C LYS A 33 -5.69 0.54 -2.78
N TYR A 34 -6.41 1.03 -1.77
CA TYR A 34 -5.78 1.47 -0.52
C TYR A 34 -5.01 0.33 0.17
N SER A 35 -5.55 -0.89 0.16
CA SER A 35 -4.86 -2.07 0.69
C SER A 35 -3.55 -2.38 -0.07
N GLN A 36 -3.56 -2.29 -1.39
CA GLN A 36 -2.37 -2.50 -2.22
C GLN A 36 -1.30 -1.43 -2.00
N ASP A 37 -1.71 -0.16 -1.89
CA ASP A 37 -0.79 0.95 -1.63
C ASP A 37 -0.15 0.82 -0.22
N LEU A 38 -0.92 0.35 0.77
CA LEU A 38 -0.43 0.02 2.11
C LEU A 38 0.61 -1.11 2.11
N ASP A 39 0.35 -2.18 1.36
CA ASP A 39 1.28 -3.30 1.22
C ASP A 39 2.60 -2.84 0.58
N ILE A 40 2.54 -2.02 -0.48
CA ILE A 40 3.74 -1.44 -1.10
C ILE A 40 4.54 -0.60 -0.09
N LEU A 41 3.86 0.24 0.70
CA LEU A 41 4.50 1.10 1.69
C LEU A 41 5.21 0.27 2.77
N ILE A 42 4.53 -0.74 3.32
CA ILE A 42 5.09 -1.64 4.35
C ILE A 42 6.28 -2.41 3.78
N ASN A 43 6.17 -2.93 2.56
CA ASN A 43 7.25 -3.68 1.92
C ASN A 43 8.49 -2.80 1.68
N LYS A 44 8.31 -1.54 1.28
CA LYS A 44 9.40 -0.56 1.19
C LYS A 44 10.07 -0.32 2.55
N MET A 45 9.27 -0.09 3.59
CA MET A 45 9.78 0.15 4.95
C MET A 45 10.56 -1.04 5.51
N MET A 46 10.02 -2.25 5.38
CA MET A 46 10.63 -3.47 5.88
C MET A 46 11.82 -3.93 5.02
N LYS A 47 12.11 -3.24 3.91
CA LYS A 47 13.11 -3.63 2.90
C LYS A 47 12.89 -5.08 2.43
N ILE A 48 11.66 -5.57 2.48
CA ILE A 48 11.30 -6.90 2.01
C ILE A 48 11.40 -6.86 0.49
N ARG A 49 12.49 -7.41 -0.06
CA ARG A 49 12.64 -7.58 -1.51
C ARG A 49 11.69 -8.67 -1.96
N TYR A 50 10.48 -8.29 -2.38
CA TYR A 50 9.57 -9.21 -3.05
C TYR A 50 10.19 -9.67 -4.38
N PRO A 51 10.51 -10.97 -4.55
CA PRO A 51 11.06 -11.49 -5.81
C PRO A 51 10.07 -11.33 -6.98
N GLY A 52 8.77 -11.19 -6.69
CA GLY A 52 7.72 -10.89 -7.66
C GLY A 52 7.75 -9.45 -8.19
N LEU A 53 8.15 -8.48 -7.37
CA LEU A 53 8.21 -7.06 -7.76
C LEU A 53 9.34 -6.82 -8.79
N ALA A 54 10.48 -7.47 -8.61
CA ALA A 54 11.58 -7.45 -9.58
C ALA A 54 11.15 -7.97 -10.96
N ARG A 55 10.31 -9.02 -11.01
CA ARG A 55 9.78 -9.57 -12.26
C ARG A 55 8.77 -8.64 -12.95
N ARG A 56 8.01 -7.84 -12.19
CA ARG A 56 7.04 -6.88 -12.74
C ARG A 56 7.74 -5.66 -13.35
N ILE A 57 8.78 -5.15 -12.69
CA ILE A 57 9.62 -4.06 -13.20
C ILE A 57 10.34 -4.49 -14.50
N LYS A 58 10.90 -5.70 -14.54
CA LYS A 58 11.56 -6.26 -15.75
C LYS A 58 10.64 -6.45 -16.97
N ARG A 59 9.33 -6.48 -16.76
CA ARG A 59 8.33 -6.63 -17.84
C ARG A 59 7.86 -5.30 -18.42
N LEU A 60 8.14 -4.20 -17.72
CA LEU A 60 7.76 -2.83 -18.10
C LEU A 60 8.96 -2.00 -18.59
N SER A 61 10.17 -2.56 -18.52
CA SER A 61 11.41 -2.08 -19.15
C SER A 61 11.68 -2.81 -20.44
#